data_AF-A0A835HEN8-F1
#
_entry.id   AF-A0A835HEN8-F1
#
_cell.length_a   1.000
_cell.length_b   1.000
_cell.length_c   1.000
_cell.angle_alpha   90.00
_cell.angle_beta   90.00
_cell.angle_gamma   90.00
#
_symmetry.space_group_name_H-M   'P 1'
#
loop_
_entity.id
_entity.type
_entity.pdbx_description
1 polymer ?
#
loop_
_entity_poly.entity_id
_entity_poly.type
_entity_poly.pdbx_seq_one_letter_code
_entity_poly.pdbx_strand_id
1 'polypeptide(L)'
;MSLVPPNRAWMKAPQASTEYLDGVISFLTFAQKKPGNDGWYCCPCVACRNVNGKKTLHEVSDHLIRLGIDETYTTWTFHGEPLPTSGIKKGIPSTSSSATPRMVDLVNDAHIDPESLDDCMD
;
A
#
# COMPACT_ATOMS: atom_id res chain seq x y z
N MET A 1 3.37 7.56 -16.87
CA MET A 1 4.65 8.29 -16.65
C MET A 1 5.35 7.61 -15.49
N SER A 2 6.54 7.05 -15.70
CA SER A 2 7.34 6.50 -14.59
C SER A 2 7.95 7.69 -13.83
N LEU A 3 7.69 7.79 -12.53
CA LEU A 3 8.31 8.81 -11.69
C LEU A 3 9.71 8.32 -11.34
N VAL A 4 10.73 9.06 -11.78
CA VAL A 4 12.10 8.82 -11.33
C VAL A 4 12.21 9.33 -9.89
N PRO A 5 12.53 8.47 -8.91
CA PRO A 5 12.73 8.93 -7.54
C PRO A 5 13.98 9.83 -7.47
N PRO A 6 13.94 10.93 -6.70
CA PRO A 6 15.09 11.81 -6.52
C PRO A 6 16.21 11.11 -5.73
N ASN A 7 17.39 11.73 -5.72
CA ASN A 7 18.53 11.28 -4.93
C ASN A 7 18.15 11.20 -3.44
N ARG A 8 18.76 10.25 -2.71
CA ARG A 8 18.54 9.99 -1.27
C ARG A 8 19.76 10.31 -0.40
N ALA A 9 20.87 10.73 -0.98
CA ALA A 9 22.08 11.09 -0.23
C ALA A 9 21.79 12.12 0.87
N TRP A 10 20.89 13.07 0.59
CA TRP A 10 20.42 14.09 1.54
C TRP A 10 19.84 13.51 2.83
N MET A 11 19.32 12.28 2.84
CA MET A 11 18.73 11.67 4.04
C MET A 11 19.76 11.54 5.18
N LYS A 12 21.05 11.53 4.84
CA LYS A 12 22.18 11.44 5.78
C LYS A 12 22.80 12.80 6.10
N ALA A 13 22.35 13.87 5.44
CA ALA A 13 22.86 15.21 5.67
C ALA A 13 22.31 15.75 7.00
N PRO A 14 23.01 16.69 7.67
CA PRO A 14 22.48 17.35 8.86
C PRO A 14 21.12 17.98 8.57
N GLN A 15 20.17 17.81 9.47
CA GLN A 15 18.77 18.21 9.26
C GLN A 15 18.57 19.72 8.98
N ALA A 16 19.44 20.56 9.53
CA ALA A 16 19.42 22.01 9.31
C ALA A 16 20.20 22.44 8.05
N SER A 17 20.80 21.51 7.31
CA SER A 17 21.56 21.82 6.10
C SER A 17 20.63 22.06 4.92
N THR A 18 21.07 22.93 3.99
CA THR A 18 20.38 23.16 2.72
C THR A 18 20.17 21.85 1.95
N GLU A 19 21.16 20.95 1.94
CA GLU A 19 21.06 19.64 1.27
C GLU A 19 19.88 18.83 1.80
N TYR A 20 19.71 18.76 3.12
CA TYR A 20 18.60 18.04 3.73
C TYR A 20 17.26 18.69 3.38
N LEU A 21 17.16 20.02 3.48
CA LEU A 21 15.93 20.76 3.19
C LEU A 21 15.51 20.62 1.71
N ASP A 22 16.44 20.75 0.77
CA ASP A 22 16.19 20.55 -0.66
C ASP A 22 15.78 19.10 -0.97
N GLY A 23 16.38 18.15 -0.25
CA GLY A 23 16.01 16.75 -0.25
C GLY A 23 14.57 16.50 0.18
N VAL A 24 14.13 17.13 1.28
CA VAL A 24 12.74 17.07 1.76
C VAL A 24 11.78 17.63 0.71
N ILE A 25 12.08 18.79 0.13
CA ILE A 25 11.25 19.39 -0.94
C ILE A 25 11.14 18.44 -2.13
N SER A 26 12.25 17.84 -2.54
CA SER A 26 12.30 16.87 -3.64
C SER A 26 11.47 15.62 -3.34
N PHE A 27 11.57 15.09 -2.12
CA PHE A 27 10.76 13.96 -1.66
C PHE A 27 9.27 14.26 -1.68
N LEU A 28 8.85 15.41 -1.13
CA LEU A 28 7.43 15.78 -1.09
C LEU A 28 6.86 15.99 -2.49
N THR A 29 7.62 16.64 -3.37
CA THR A 29 7.26 16.83 -4.79
C THR A 29 7.10 15.49 -5.51
N PHE A 30 7.95 14.51 -5.22
CA PHE A 30 7.84 13.15 -5.74
C PHE A 30 6.58 12.46 -5.21
N ALA A 31 6.35 12.50 -3.90
CA ALA A 31 5.19 11.89 -3.25
C ALA A 31 3.85 12.42 -3.78
N GLN A 32 3.75 13.73 -4.04
CA GLN A 32 2.55 14.35 -4.57
C GLN A 32 2.13 13.82 -5.95
N LYS A 33 3.10 13.42 -6.78
CA LYS A 33 2.87 12.96 -8.15
C LYS A 33 2.35 11.52 -8.22
N LYS A 34 2.32 10.80 -7.09
CA LYS A 34 1.81 9.43 -7.01
C LYS A 34 0.34 9.39 -7.50
N PRO A 35 -0.02 8.49 -8.43
CA PRO A 35 -1.40 8.28 -8.83
C PRO A 35 -2.29 7.86 -7.66
N GLY A 36 -3.54 8.34 -7.62
CA GLY A 36 -4.50 7.99 -6.55
C GLY A 36 -4.19 8.63 -5.19
N ASN A 37 -3.40 9.70 -5.18
CA ASN A 37 -3.13 10.49 -3.98
C ASN A 37 -4.43 11.19 -3.50
N ASP A 38 -4.80 10.94 -2.25
CA ASP A 38 -5.98 11.47 -1.56
C ASP A 38 -5.67 12.73 -0.73
N GLY A 39 -4.45 13.26 -0.83
CA GLY A 39 -3.97 14.37 -0.02
C GLY A 39 -3.41 13.95 1.34
N TRP A 40 -3.40 12.64 1.64
CA TRP A 40 -2.95 12.07 2.91
C TRP A 40 -1.78 11.12 2.69
N TYR A 41 -0.68 11.35 3.42
CA TYR A 41 0.60 10.70 3.20
C TYR A 41 1.06 9.94 4.45
N CYS A 42 1.66 8.77 4.26
CA CYS A 42 2.41 8.12 5.35
C CYS A 42 3.60 9.01 5.72
N CYS A 43 3.87 9.20 7.01
CA CYS A 43 4.98 10.05 7.43
C CYS A 43 6.26 9.19 7.62
N PRO A 44 7.32 9.38 6.82
CA PRO A 44 8.54 8.57 6.93
C PRO A 44 9.52 9.11 7.99
N CYS A 45 9.10 10.01 8.89
CA CYS A 45 10.00 10.49 9.93
C CYS A 45 10.34 9.40 10.94
N VAL A 46 11.45 9.55 11.67
CA VAL A 46 11.94 8.55 12.65
C VAL A 46 10.91 8.17 13.72
N ALA A 47 10.00 9.09 14.05
CA ALA A 47 8.93 8.87 15.03
C ALA A 47 7.70 8.18 14.43
N CYS A 48 7.44 8.35 13.12
CA CYS A 48 6.24 7.83 12.48
C CYS A 48 6.46 6.54 11.68
N ARG A 49 7.64 6.38 11.09
CA ARG A 49 8.09 5.17 10.36
C ARG A 49 7.08 4.64 9.35
N ASN A 50 6.36 5.53 8.68
CA ASN A 50 5.29 5.24 7.72
C ASN A 50 4.03 4.54 8.29
N VAL A 51 3.96 4.24 9.60
CA VAL A 51 2.88 3.45 10.20
C VAL A 51 2.00 4.23 11.16
N ASN A 52 2.47 5.37 11.69
CA ASN A 52 1.73 6.16 12.69
C ASN A 52 0.74 7.15 12.06
N GLY A 53 -0.23 6.58 11.34
CA GLY A 53 -1.31 7.30 10.68
C GLY A 53 -0.85 8.10 9.45
N LYS A 54 -1.82 8.49 8.62
CA LYS A 54 -1.58 9.42 7.53
C LYS A 54 -1.59 10.87 8.03
N LYS A 55 -0.88 11.74 7.34
CA LYS A 55 -0.75 13.17 7.64
C LYS A 55 -0.91 14.00 6.37
N THR A 56 -1.24 15.26 6.52
CA THR A 56 -1.17 16.22 5.41
C THR A 56 0.28 16.40 4.95
N LEU A 57 0.48 16.88 3.72
CA LEU A 57 1.83 17.12 3.19
C LEU A 57 2.62 18.12 4.06
N HIS A 58 1.93 19.13 4.60
CA HIS A 58 2.52 20.12 5.49
C HIS A 58 3.04 19.48 6.78
N GLU A 59 2.23 18.66 7.44
CA GLU A 59 2.64 17.93 8.65
C GLU A 59 3.81 16.96 8.37
N VAL A 60 3.83 16.30 7.20
CA VAL A 60 4.98 15.47 6.81
C VAL A 60 6.23 16.34 6.66
N SER A 61 6.16 17.47 5.96
CA SER A 61 7.28 18.41 5.83
C SER A 61 7.82 18.83 7.19
N ASP A 62 6.93 19.26 8.07
CA ASP A 62 7.23 19.68 9.44
C ASP A 62 7.93 18.59 10.25
N HIS A 63 7.45 17.35 10.16
CA HIS A 63 8.05 16.22 10.84
C HIS A 63 9.44 15.89 10.27
N LEU A 64 9.63 15.98 8.96
CA LEU A 64 10.94 15.73 8.36
C LEU A 64 11.95 16.81 8.74
N ILE A 65 11.52 18.07 8.87
CA ILE A 65 12.37 19.20 9.30
C ILE A 65 12.68 19.17 10.80
N ARG A 66 11.77 18.67 11.65
CA ARG A 66 11.95 18.66 13.12
C ARG A 66 12.50 17.35 13.69
N LEU A 67 12.11 16.22 13.12
CA LEU A 67 12.39 14.88 13.67
C LEU A 67 13.36 14.07 12.81
N GLY A 68 13.43 14.35 11.52
CA GLY A 68 14.33 13.67 10.61
C GLY A 68 13.62 12.53 9.90
N ILE A 69 14.05 12.22 8.69
CA ILE A 69 13.59 11.05 7.95
C ILE A 69 14.20 9.78 8.56
N ASP A 70 13.44 8.69 8.54
CA ASP A 70 13.99 7.37 8.82
C ASP A 70 14.93 6.94 7.68
N GLU A 71 16.24 6.99 7.91
CA GLU A 71 17.27 6.62 6.93
C GLU A 71 17.15 5.17 6.43
N THR A 72 16.45 4.30 7.17
CA THR A 72 16.20 2.93 6.73
C THR A 72 15.13 2.84 5.63
N TYR A 73 14.34 3.89 5.44
CA TYR A 73 13.31 3.98 4.41
C TYR A 73 13.92 4.35 3.04
N THR A 74 14.72 3.43 2.49
CA THR A 74 15.51 3.64 1.26
C THR A 74 14.75 3.36 -0.04
N THR A 75 13.58 2.73 0.05
CA THR A 75 12.67 2.52 -1.08
C THR A 75 11.33 3.13 -0.74
N TRP A 76 10.94 4.16 -1.49
CA TRP A 76 9.78 4.99 -1.16
C TRP A 76 8.46 4.37 -1.64
N THR A 77 8.22 3.12 -1.27
CA THR A 77 7.08 2.29 -1.72
C THR A 77 5.73 2.90 -1.39
N PHE A 78 5.57 3.49 -0.21
CA PHE A 78 4.32 4.19 0.15
C PHE A 78 4.09 5.45 -0.68
N HIS A 79 5.13 5.98 -1.31
CA HIS A 79 5.15 7.26 -1.99
C HIS A 79 5.33 7.15 -3.52
N GLY A 80 5.20 5.94 -4.08
CA GLY A 80 5.12 5.72 -5.52
C GLY A 80 6.37 5.15 -6.17
N GLU A 81 7.41 4.82 -5.39
CA GLU A 81 8.55 4.06 -5.91
C GLU A 81 8.21 2.56 -6.01
N PRO A 82 8.37 1.92 -7.17
CA PRO A 82 8.16 0.49 -7.30
C PRO A 82 9.23 -0.29 -6.52
N LEU A 83 8.87 -1.47 -6.01
CA LEU A 83 9.86 -2.39 -5.45
C LEU A 83 10.88 -2.77 -6.53
N PRO A 84 12.17 -2.91 -6.18
CA PRO A 84 13.16 -3.44 -7.10
C PRO A 84 12.69 -4.81 -7.59
N THR A 85 12.39 -4.92 -8.88
CA THR A 85 12.17 -6.22 -9.52
C THR A 85 13.53 -6.89 -9.67
N SER A 86 14.08 -7.43 -8.57
CA SER A 86 15.08 -8.49 -8.70
C SER A 86 14.45 -9.55 -9.59
N GLY A 87 15.09 -9.89 -10.71
CA GLY A 87 14.51 -10.69 -11.79
C GLY A 87 13.93 -12.04 -11.34
N ILE A 88 12.72 -12.03 -10.82
CA ILE A 88 11.83 -13.19 -10.77
C ILE A 88 11.53 -13.44 -12.23
N LYS A 89 12.23 -14.42 -12.81
CA LYS A 89 11.93 -14.92 -14.14
C LYS A 89 10.43 -15.18 -14.17
N LYS A 90 9.76 -14.53 -15.11
CA LYS A 90 8.36 -14.76 -15.45
C LYS A 90 8.16 -16.27 -15.55
N GLY A 91 7.50 -16.83 -14.55
CA GLY A 91 7.43 -18.26 -14.30
C GLY A 91 6.36 -18.57 -13.27
N ILE A 92 5.18 -17.99 -13.43
CA ILE A 92 3.96 -18.67 -13.00
C ILE A 92 3.64 -19.59 -14.18
N PRO A 93 3.83 -20.92 -14.09
CA PRO A 93 3.22 -21.81 -15.04
C PRO A 93 1.73 -21.75 -14.77
N SER A 94 0.99 -21.20 -15.72
CA SER A 94 -0.43 -21.47 -15.87
C SER A 94 -0.59 -22.95 -16.26
N THR A 95 -0.47 -23.87 -15.30
CA THR A 95 -0.83 -25.28 -15.51
C THR A 95 -1.44 -25.88 -14.25
N SER A 96 -2.74 -26.14 -14.36
CA SER A 96 -3.55 -27.12 -13.63
C SER A 96 -2.82 -28.21 -12.83
N SER A 97 -3.16 -28.36 -11.54
CA SER A 97 -3.67 -29.63 -10.94
C SER A 97 -3.68 -29.59 -9.39
N SER A 98 -4.83 -29.97 -8.82
CA SER A 98 -5.06 -30.68 -7.53
C SER A 98 -4.44 -30.11 -6.23
N ALA A 99 -5.11 -29.82 -5.12
CA ALA A 99 -6.49 -30.02 -4.68
C ALA A 99 -6.75 -29.09 -3.48
N THR A 100 -7.83 -28.32 -3.52
CA THR A 100 -8.52 -27.88 -2.31
C THR A 100 -9.99 -28.23 -2.50
N PRO A 101 -10.61 -29.05 -1.63
CA PRO A 101 -12.04 -29.31 -1.74
C PRO A 101 -12.78 -28.00 -1.46
N ARG A 102 -13.63 -27.61 -2.42
CA ARG A 102 -14.42 -26.39 -2.39
C ARG A 102 -15.40 -26.46 -1.20
N MET A 103 -15.25 -25.59 -0.21
CA MET A 103 -16.23 -25.41 0.87
C MET A 103 -17.44 -24.59 0.40
N VAL A 104 -18.08 -25.04 -0.67
CA VAL A 104 -19.30 -24.41 -1.21
C VAL A 104 -20.05 -25.48 -1.97
N ASP A 105 -20.75 -26.33 -1.22
CA ASP A 105 -21.81 -27.24 -1.68
C ASP A 105 -22.67 -27.66 -0.47
N LEU A 106 -23.41 -26.70 0.09
CA LEU A 106 -24.60 -26.95 0.92
C LEU A 106 -25.67 -25.91 0.53
N VAL A 107 -26.06 -25.91 -0.74
CA VAL A 107 -27.34 -25.35 -1.17
C VAL A 107 -28.41 -26.32 -0.67
N ASN A 108 -29.34 -25.79 0.13
CA ASN A 108 -30.39 -26.52 0.81
C ASN A 108 -31.47 -26.96 -0.19
N ASP A 109 -31.54 -28.26 -0.48
CA ASP A 109 -32.61 -28.93 -1.24
C ASP A 109 -33.90 -29.04 -0.41
N ALA A 110 -34.49 -27.91 -0.06
CA ALA A 110 -35.89 -27.89 0.39
C ALA A 110 -36.78 -27.59 -0.82
N HIS A 111 -37.21 -28.65 -1.52
CA HIS A 111 -38.42 -28.59 -2.33
C HIS A 111 -39.59 -28.42 -1.34
N ILE A 112 -40.13 -27.21 -1.25
CA ILE A 112 -41.48 -27.02 -0.74
C ILE A 112 -42.37 -27.28 -1.94
N ASP A 113 -42.83 -28.51 -2.09
CA ASP A 113 -43.92 -28.85 -2.99
C ASP A 113 -45.20 -28.15 -2.46
N PRO A 114 -45.82 -27.24 -3.24
CA PRO A 114 -47.03 -26.53 -2.81
C PRO A 114 -48.31 -27.38 -2.95
N GLU A 115 -48.21 -28.71 -3.03
CA GLU A 115 -49.35 -29.59 -3.31
C GLU A 115 -49.37 -30.84 -2.41
N SER A 116 -49.38 -30.63 -1.09
CA SER A 116 -50.13 -31.54 -0.21
C SER A 116 -51.28 -30.74 0.39
N LEU A 117 -52.26 -30.42 -0.47
CA LEU A 117 -53.60 -30.15 0.01
C LEU A 117 -54.00 -31.33 0.91
N ASP A 118 -54.48 -30.95 2.08
CA ASP A 118 -55.29 -31.73 2.98
C ASP A 118 -56.34 -32.57 2.22
N ASP A 119 -56.04 -33.84 2.01
CA ASP A 119 -57.05 -34.83 1.66
C ASP A 119 -56.67 -36.20 2.22
N CYS A 120 -56.95 -36.38 3.52
CA CYS A 120 -57.37 -37.68 4.07
C CYS A 120 -58.12 -37.53 5.40
N MET A 121 -59.45 -37.41 5.28
CA MET A 121 -60.53 -38.03 6.08
C MET A 121 -60.21 -38.47 7.53
N ASP A 122 -60.90 -37.88 8.52
CA ASP A 122 -62.26 -38.25 8.98
C ASP A 122 -62.88 -37.09 9.79
#